data_AF-A0A085K2G4-F1
#
_entry.id   AF-A0A085K2G4-F1
#
_cell.length_a   1.000
_cell.length_b   1.000
_cell.length_c   1.000
_cell.angle_alpha   90.00
_cell.angle_beta   90.00
_cell.angle_gamma   90.00
#
_symmetry.space_group_name_H-M   'P 1'
#
loop_
_entity.id
_entity.type
_entity.pdbx_description
1 polymer ?
#
loop_
_entity_poly.entity_id
_entity_poly.type
_entity_poly.pdbx_seq_one_letter_code
_entity_poly.pdbx_strand_id
1 'polypeptide(L)'
;MPSIETSWPLAEPVAAQTARPVPIITRPLAIRRHFLVALGVSMLLLALLLDMADLRIDLWQLSSIAYGAAAALLLALRFGLPRSGWRHAGVVAPFATYVGLFTLISVMGAAASYPVAALTHGYADATLQRIDAALGFDWLYWYRLTASHRTLQFLETTAYRSIYVTPALLLWCMARAGEQERAWRFIATFWLAAVITLILFSLMPAVGPFSYLWHEPIRYMPESELWQQGLIPALRTHAVHAIDLGQLRGIVSAPSFHTAAAVLYIAAGWRIAALRWPIVALNAAMLLSTPVEGTHYLIDMILGLGVALTALALMDIHRRRCAVSDQA
;
A
#
# COMPACT_ATOMS: atom_id res chain seq x y z
N MET A 1 -42.79 63.38 53.00
CA MET A 1 -43.08 61.99 53.40
C MET A 1 -43.96 61.35 52.34
N PRO A 2 -43.65 60.14 51.83
CA PRO A 2 -42.39 59.68 51.29
C PRO A 2 -42.50 59.34 49.78
N SER A 3 -41.37 59.43 49.08
CA SER A 3 -41.12 59.12 47.67
C SER A 3 -41.09 57.61 47.42
N ILE A 4 -41.78 57.13 46.38
CA ILE A 4 -41.69 55.75 45.91
C ILE A 4 -40.53 55.66 44.92
N GLU A 5 -39.42 55.08 45.36
CA GLU A 5 -38.31 54.66 44.49
C GLU A 5 -38.66 53.30 43.86
N THR A 6 -38.70 53.25 42.53
CA THR A 6 -38.74 51.99 41.78
C THR A 6 -37.31 51.59 41.40
N SER A 7 -36.69 50.72 42.20
CA SER A 7 -35.42 50.09 41.85
C SER A 7 -35.67 48.71 41.23
N TRP A 8 -35.49 48.60 39.91
CA TRP A 8 -35.29 47.31 39.24
C TRP A 8 -33.83 46.88 39.45
N PRO A 9 -33.53 45.61 39.81
CA PRO A 9 -32.15 45.15 39.85
C PRO A 9 -31.61 45.06 38.43
N LEU A 10 -30.55 45.81 38.13
CA LEU A 10 -29.75 45.58 36.93
C LEU A 10 -29.05 44.23 37.10
N ALA A 11 -29.32 43.29 36.18
CA ALA A 11 -28.61 42.03 36.11
C ALA A 11 -27.11 42.30 35.85
N GLU A 12 -26.23 41.76 36.70
CA GLU A 12 -24.79 41.84 36.49
C GLU A 12 -24.40 41.17 35.16
N PRO A 13 -23.44 41.74 34.42
CA PRO A 13 -22.93 41.11 33.21
C PRO A 13 -22.21 39.81 33.60
N VAL A 14 -22.76 38.68 33.14
CA VAL A 14 -22.08 37.37 33.21
C VAL A 14 -20.75 37.51 32.49
N ALA A 15 -19.65 37.53 33.24
CA ALA A 15 -18.32 37.51 32.70
C ALA A 15 -18.19 36.30 31.77
N ALA A 16 -17.93 36.55 30.48
CA ALA A 16 -17.67 35.51 29.51
C ALA A 16 -16.48 34.69 30.01
N GLN A 17 -16.75 33.49 30.50
CA GLN A 17 -15.74 32.49 30.81
C GLN A 17 -15.02 32.19 29.50
N THR A 18 -13.86 32.80 29.31
CA THR A 18 -12.94 32.43 28.26
C THR A 18 -12.63 30.96 28.47
N ALA A 19 -13.15 30.11 27.56
CA ALA A 19 -12.90 28.69 27.58
C ALA A 19 -11.38 28.49 27.61
N ARG A 20 -10.85 28.03 28.76
CA ARG A 20 -9.44 27.67 28.85
C ARG A 20 -9.19 26.65 27.75
N PRO A 21 -8.18 26.83 26.87
CA PRO A 21 -7.87 25.84 25.87
C PRO A 21 -7.58 24.53 26.61
N VAL A 22 -8.45 23.53 26.41
CA VAL A 22 -8.21 22.18 26.91
C VAL A 22 -6.87 21.76 26.31
N PRO A 23 -5.86 21.45 27.12
CA PRO A 23 -4.59 20.98 26.59
C PRO A 23 -4.88 19.70 25.81
N ILE A 24 -4.70 19.74 24.49
CA ILE A 24 -4.71 18.54 23.66
C ILE A 24 -3.45 17.78 24.06
N ILE A 25 -3.58 16.87 25.03
CA ILE A 25 -2.54 15.92 25.35
C ILE A 25 -2.45 14.98 24.15
N THR A 26 -1.58 15.31 23.19
CA THR A 26 -1.24 14.44 22.07
C THR A 26 -0.38 13.30 22.63
N ARG A 27 -1.03 12.28 23.20
CA ARG A 27 -0.32 11.04 23.53
C ARG A 27 0.38 10.55 22.25
N PRO A 28 1.70 10.28 22.29
CA PRO A 28 2.40 9.78 21.12
C PRO A 28 1.77 8.45 20.72
N LEU A 29 1.28 8.39 19.48
CA LEU A 29 0.71 7.16 18.90
C LEU A 29 1.79 6.07 18.94
N ALA A 30 1.69 5.11 19.87
CA ALA A 30 2.67 4.03 20.02
C ALA A 30 2.94 3.31 18.69
N ILE A 31 1.88 3.11 17.89
CA ILE A 31 1.95 2.56 16.54
C ILE A 31 2.91 3.33 15.63
N ARG A 32 2.94 4.67 15.70
CA ARG A 32 3.83 5.50 14.88
C ARG A 32 5.30 5.19 15.19
N ARG A 33 5.67 5.12 16.48
CA ARG A 33 7.05 4.84 16.89
C ARG A 33 7.46 3.43 16.46
N HIS A 34 6.66 2.42 16.78
CA HIS A 34 6.97 1.03 16.45
C HIS A 34 7.09 0.83 14.93
N PHE A 35 6.16 1.40 14.16
CA PHE A 35 6.20 1.34 12.71
C PHE A 35 7.44 2.02 12.13
N LEU A 36 7.82 3.22 12.61
CA LEU A 36 9.00 3.92 12.08
C LEU A 36 10.31 3.17 12.37
N VAL A 37 10.43 2.54 13.54
CA VAL A 37 11.58 1.67 13.85
C VAL A 37 11.60 0.47 12.90
N ALA A 38 10.46 -0.20 12.73
CA ALA A 38 10.36 -1.36 11.84
C ALA A 38 10.64 -1.00 10.37
N LEU A 39 10.18 0.15 9.91
CA LEU A 39 10.47 0.69 8.59
C LEU A 39 11.97 0.97 8.42
N GLY A 40 12.63 1.55 9.44
CA GLY A 40 14.08 1.74 9.43
C GLY A 40 14.85 0.42 9.32
N VAL A 41 14.42 -0.61 10.04
CA VAL A 41 14.98 -1.97 9.91
C VAL A 41 14.76 -2.53 8.50
N SER A 42 13.58 -2.37 7.91
CA SER A 42 13.33 -2.78 6.51
C SER A 42 14.24 -2.07 5.51
N MET A 43 14.54 -0.78 5.71
CA MET A 43 15.47 -0.05 4.84
C MET A 43 16.90 -0.59 4.95
N LEU A 44 17.36 -0.92 6.16
CA LEU A 44 18.67 -1.55 6.36
C LEU A 44 18.74 -2.94 5.72
N LEU A 45 17.68 -3.74 5.86
CA LEU A 45 17.59 -5.05 5.23
C LEU A 45 17.57 -4.95 3.70
N LEU A 46 16.85 -3.96 3.14
CA LEU A 46 16.89 -3.70 1.70
C LEU A 46 18.31 -3.36 1.24
N ALA A 47 19.02 -2.47 1.95
CA ALA A 47 20.39 -2.11 1.60
C ALA A 47 21.32 -3.34 1.62
N LEU A 48 21.19 -4.20 2.63
CA LEU A 48 21.94 -5.45 2.71
C LEU A 48 21.61 -6.41 1.57
N LEU A 49 20.32 -6.58 1.24
CA LEU A 49 19.90 -7.45 0.14
C LEU A 49 20.39 -6.95 -1.22
N LEU A 50 20.38 -5.64 -1.44
CA LEU A 50 20.92 -5.02 -2.65
C LEU A 50 22.43 -5.28 -2.78
N ASP A 51 23.20 -5.09 -1.71
CA ASP A 51 24.63 -5.38 -1.66
C ASP A 51 24.92 -6.86 -1.94
N MET A 52 24.21 -7.77 -1.26
CA MET A 52 24.33 -9.22 -1.47
C MET A 52 24.02 -9.66 -2.91
N ALA A 53 23.10 -8.97 -3.59
CA ALA A 53 22.71 -9.28 -4.96
C ALA A 53 23.54 -8.54 -6.03
N ASP A 54 24.52 -7.73 -5.63
CA ASP A 54 25.28 -6.82 -6.51
C ASP A 54 24.38 -5.88 -7.35
N LEU A 55 23.35 -5.34 -6.67
CA LEU A 55 22.38 -4.39 -7.22
C LEU A 55 22.55 -3.01 -6.60
N ARG A 56 22.44 -1.97 -7.41
CA ARG A 56 22.43 -0.57 -6.97
C ARG A 56 21.23 0.18 -7.54
N ILE A 57 20.64 1.06 -6.73
CA ILE A 57 19.64 2.01 -7.22
C ILE A 57 20.37 3.16 -7.90
N ASP A 58 20.05 3.45 -9.16
CA ASP A 58 20.64 4.60 -9.85
C ASP A 58 19.94 5.89 -9.41
N LEU A 59 20.60 6.65 -8.53
CA LEU A 59 20.06 7.89 -7.98
C LEU A 59 20.13 9.08 -8.95
N TRP A 60 20.92 8.99 -10.02
CA TRP A 60 21.13 10.08 -10.98
C TRP A 60 20.20 9.99 -12.19
N GLN A 61 19.47 8.88 -12.34
CA GLN A 61 18.40 8.76 -13.31
C GLN A 61 17.30 9.82 -13.07
N LEU A 62 16.71 10.34 -14.15
CA LEU A 62 15.65 11.35 -14.09
C LEU A 62 14.47 10.92 -13.21
N SER A 63 14.15 9.63 -13.20
CA SER A 63 13.11 9.03 -12.36
C SER A 63 13.42 9.16 -10.87
N SER A 64 14.65 8.81 -10.46
CA SER A 64 15.12 8.94 -9.08
C SER A 64 15.15 10.40 -8.61
N ILE A 65 15.57 11.31 -9.50
CA ILE A 65 15.49 12.75 -9.24
C ILE A 65 14.03 13.19 -9.06
N ALA A 66 13.09 12.69 -9.87
CA ALA A 66 11.67 12.99 -9.75
C ALA A 66 11.08 12.48 -8.41
N TYR A 67 11.46 11.28 -7.97
CA TYR A 67 11.09 10.78 -6.64
C TYR A 67 11.68 11.64 -5.52
N GLY A 68 12.94 12.08 -5.64
CA GLY A 68 13.58 12.99 -4.69
C GLY A 68 12.87 14.34 -4.62
N ALA A 69 12.51 14.93 -5.77
CA ALA A 69 11.76 16.18 -5.86
C ALA A 69 10.35 16.03 -5.27
N ALA A 70 9.66 14.93 -5.53
CA ALA A 70 8.36 14.63 -4.93
C ALA A 70 8.46 14.50 -3.41
N ALA A 71 9.49 13.81 -2.90
CA ALA A 71 9.74 13.71 -1.46
C ALA A 71 10.02 15.08 -0.83
N ALA A 72 10.86 15.91 -1.46
CA ALA A 72 11.13 17.26 -1.02
C ALA A 72 9.87 18.13 -0.98
N LEU A 73 9.02 18.03 -2.01
CA LEU A 73 7.72 18.71 -2.05
C LEU A 73 6.81 18.25 -0.90
N LEU A 74 6.69 16.95 -0.66
CA LEU A 74 5.86 16.41 0.43
C LEU A 74 6.36 16.86 1.81
N LEU A 75 7.69 16.93 2.01
CA LEU A 75 8.29 17.48 3.23
C LEU A 75 8.01 18.99 3.36
N ALA A 76 8.14 19.75 2.27
CA ALA A 76 7.81 21.17 2.24
C ALA A 76 6.32 21.40 2.56
N LEU A 77 5.41 20.60 2.02
CA LEU A 77 3.98 20.66 2.36
C LEU A 77 3.74 20.31 3.84
N ARG A 78 4.42 19.29 4.36
CA ARG A 78 4.27 18.85 5.75
C ARG A 78 4.73 19.90 6.77
N PHE A 79 5.87 20.54 6.53
CA PHE A 79 6.49 21.46 7.48
C PHE A 79 6.22 22.93 7.16
N GLY A 80 6.01 23.29 5.89
CA GLY A 80 5.76 24.66 5.45
C GLY A 80 4.31 25.09 5.61
N LEU A 81 3.32 24.29 5.18
CA LEU A 81 1.91 24.68 5.23
C LEU A 81 1.36 25.01 6.62
N PRO A 82 1.74 24.31 7.71
CA PRO A 82 1.28 24.69 9.05
C PRO A 82 1.66 26.12 9.46
N ARG A 83 2.66 26.72 8.82
CA ARG A 83 3.13 28.09 9.08
C ARG A 83 2.41 29.16 8.25
N SER A 84 1.65 28.79 7.23
CA SER A 84 1.07 29.75 6.27
C SER A 84 -0.31 30.28 6.66
N GLY A 85 -0.95 29.74 7.69
CA GLY A 85 -2.33 30.11 8.07
C GLY A 85 -3.41 29.66 7.09
N TRP A 86 -3.06 28.90 6.03
CA TRP A 86 -4.02 28.42 5.05
C TRP A 86 -5.03 27.44 5.67
N ARG A 87 -6.33 27.66 5.41
CA ARG A 87 -7.44 26.90 6.05
C ARG A 87 -7.40 25.38 5.85
N HIS A 88 -6.74 24.88 4.80
CA HIS A 88 -6.61 23.45 4.53
C HIS A 88 -5.26 22.85 4.98
N ALA A 89 -4.36 23.64 5.58
CA ALA A 89 -3.05 23.19 6.05
C ALA A 89 -3.16 22.02 7.03
N GLY A 90 -4.18 22.03 7.90
CA GLY A 90 -4.43 20.96 8.87
C GLY A 90 -4.76 19.59 8.26
N VAL A 91 -5.22 19.55 7.00
CA VAL A 91 -5.53 18.32 6.25
C VAL A 91 -4.38 17.94 5.32
N VAL A 92 -3.85 18.90 4.57
CA VAL A 92 -2.83 18.65 3.55
C VAL A 92 -1.50 18.24 4.17
N ALA A 93 -1.11 18.80 5.31
CA ALA A 93 0.16 18.45 5.94
C ALA A 93 0.19 16.98 6.42
N PRO A 94 -0.81 16.44 7.16
CA PRO A 94 -0.88 15.01 7.47
C PRO A 94 -0.99 14.13 6.23
N PHE A 95 -1.81 14.52 5.25
CA PHE A 95 -1.95 13.78 3.99
C PHE A 95 -0.61 13.62 3.26
N ALA A 96 0.20 14.69 3.19
CA ALA A 96 1.53 14.64 2.60
C ALA A 96 2.45 13.64 3.31
N THR A 97 2.35 13.51 4.64
CA THR A 97 3.08 12.47 5.39
C THR A 97 2.59 11.07 5.02
N TYR A 98 1.27 10.87 4.93
CA TYR A 98 0.70 9.56 4.64
C TYR A 98 1.06 9.07 3.25
N VAL A 99 0.90 9.93 2.23
CA VAL A 99 1.28 9.61 0.86
C VAL A 99 2.79 9.39 0.76
N GLY A 100 3.61 10.23 1.39
CA GLY A 100 5.07 10.05 1.39
C GLY A 100 5.51 8.71 1.96
N LEU A 101 4.95 8.30 3.11
CA LEU A 101 5.24 7.00 3.70
C LEU A 101 4.72 5.83 2.84
N PHE A 102 3.52 5.96 2.29
CA PHE A 102 2.93 4.94 1.43
C PHE A 102 3.76 4.74 0.15
N THR A 103 4.17 5.83 -0.51
CA THR A 103 5.07 5.79 -1.66
C THR A 103 6.41 5.17 -1.29
N LEU A 104 7.01 5.56 -0.16
CA LEU A 104 8.27 4.98 0.31
C LEU A 104 8.16 3.46 0.51
N ILE A 105 7.11 2.98 1.19
CA ILE A 105 6.88 1.54 1.37
C ILE A 105 6.71 0.83 0.03
N SER A 106 5.98 1.45 -0.92
CA SER A 106 5.68 0.85 -2.22
C SER A 106 6.95 0.73 -3.08
N VAL A 107 7.77 1.79 -3.13
CA VAL A 107 9.08 1.79 -3.81
C VAL A 107 10.02 0.80 -3.13
N MET A 108 10.09 0.81 -1.80
CA MET A 108 10.94 -0.12 -1.04
C MET A 108 10.55 -1.58 -1.28
N GLY A 109 9.24 -1.90 -1.27
CA GLY A 109 8.74 -3.25 -1.49
C GLY A 109 9.00 -3.75 -2.91
N ALA A 110 8.77 -2.90 -3.93
CA ALA A 110 9.08 -3.24 -5.30
C ALA A 110 10.61 -3.39 -5.50
N ALA A 111 11.42 -2.49 -4.96
CA ALA A 111 12.88 -2.59 -5.02
C ALA A 111 13.40 -3.86 -4.34
N ALA A 112 12.84 -4.22 -3.18
CA ALA A 112 13.22 -5.43 -2.45
C ALA A 112 12.91 -6.73 -3.20
N SER A 113 11.93 -6.73 -4.11
CA SER A 113 11.61 -7.93 -4.89
C SER A 113 12.73 -8.35 -5.86
N TYR A 114 13.59 -7.42 -6.28
CA TYR A 114 14.69 -7.66 -7.22
C TYR A 114 15.83 -8.48 -6.59
N PRO A 115 16.46 -8.06 -5.47
CA PRO A 115 17.48 -8.86 -4.82
C PRO A 115 16.90 -10.17 -4.26
N VAL A 116 15.65 -10.19 -3.80
CA VAL A 116 15.01 -11.45 -3.39
C VAL A 116 14.90 -12.43 -4.57
N ALA A 117 14.51 -11.97 -5.75
CA ALA A 117 14.45 -12.81 -6.95
C ALA A 117 15.86 -13.26 -7.40
N ALA A 118 16.86 -12.38 -7.30
CA ALA A 118 18.25 -12.66 -7.65
C ALA A 118 18.87 -13.74 -6.75
N LEU A 119 18.61 -13.66 -5.44
CA LEU A 119 19.21 -14.53 -4.42
C LEU A 119 18.49 -15.88 -4.23
N THR A 120 17.32 -16.04 -4.85
CA THR A 120 16.51 -17.27 -4.75
C THR A 120 16.66 -18.15 -5.99
N HIS A 121 16.30 -19.42 -5.86
CA HIS A 121 16.52 -20.43 -6.89
C HIS A 121 15.24 -21.21 -7.17
N GLY A 122 15.19 -21.83 -8.35
CA GLY A 122 14.04 -22.60 -8.79
C GLY A 122 12.80 -21.73 -9.04
N TYR A 123 11.70 -22.41 -9.37
CA TYR A 123 10.40 -21.82 -9.61
C TYR A 123 9.30 -22.73 -9.07
N ALA A 124 8.30 -22.13 -8.40
CA ALA A 124 7.15 -22.82 -7.84
C ALA A 124 6.01 -23.01 -8.85
N ASP A 125 6.11 -22.43 -10.05
CA ASP A 125 5.09 -22.41 -11.11
C ASP A 125 4.43 -23.77 -11.36
N ALA A 126 5.22 -24.83 -11.49
CA ALA A 126 4.69 -26.18 -11.72
C ALA A 126 3.77 -26.66 -10.58
N THR A 127 4.10 -26.32 -9.33
CA THR A 127 3.29 -26.67 -8.17
C THR A 127 2.05 -25.79 -8.08
N LEU A 128 2.19 -24.48 -8.30
CA LEU A 128 1.07 -23.54 -8.32
C LEU A 128 0.04 -23.95 -9.39
N GLN A 129 0.50 -24.24 -10.61
CA GLN A 129 -0.36 -24.72 -11.71
C GLN A 129 -1.09 -26.03 -11.38
N ARG A 130 -0.40 -27.00 -10.75
CA ARG A 130 -1.06 -28.27 -10.37
C ARG A 130 -2.18 -28.04 -9.37
N ILE A 131 -2.00 -27.10 -8.42
CA ILE A 131 -3.04 -26.76 -7.45
C ILE A 131 -4.20 -26.06 -8.15
N ASP A 132 -3.93 -25.10 -9.03
CA ASP A 132 -4.98 -24.42 -9.82
C ASP A 132 -5.81 -25.40 -10.65
N ALA A 133 -5.16 -26.34 -11.34
CA ALA A 133 -5.84 -27.38 -12.09
C ALA A 133 -6.71 -28.28 -11.19
N ALA A 134 -6.24 -28.62 -9.98
CA ALA A 134 -7.02 -29.37 -9.00
C ALA A 134 -8.21 -28.58 -8.44
N LEU A 135 -8.12 -27.24 -8.40
CA LEU A 135 -9.23 -26.33 -8.08
C LEU A 135 -10.17 -26.08 -9.27
N GLY A 136 -9.87 -26.64 -10.45
CA GLY A 136 -10.64 -26.44 -11.67
C GLY A 136 -10.45 -25.07 -12.33
N PHE A 137 -9.36 -24.36 -12.01
CA PHE A 137 -9.06 -23.06 -12.59
C PHE A 137 -8.23 -23.21 -13.87
N ASP A 138 -8.80 -22.78 -15.00
CA ASP A 138 -8.13 -22.76 -16.30
C ASP A 138 -7.64 -21.35 -16.63
N TRP A 139 -6.40 -21.04 -16.26
CA TRP A 139 -5.81 -19.73 -16.55
C TRP A 139 -5.74 -19.41 -18.05
N LEU A 140 -5.49 -20.41 -18.91
CA LEU A 140 -5.40 -20.21 -20.36
C LEU A 140 -6.75 -19.80 -20.96
N TYR A 141 -7.85 -20.32 -20.43
CA TYR A 141 -9.19 -19.87 -20.81
C TYR A 141 -9.38 -18.38 -20.49
N TRP A 142 -9.04 -17.94 -19.27
CA TRP A 142 -9.15 -16.54 -18.86
C TRP A 142 -8.30 -15.62 -19.75
N TYR A 143 -7.05 -16.00 -20.00
CA TYR A 143 -6.19 -15.22 -20.90
C TYR A 143 -6.79 -15.12 -22.31
N ARG A 144 -7.25 -16.23 -22.91
CA ARG A 144 -7.85 -16.21 -24.26
C ARG A 144 -9.14 -15.37 -24.30
N LEU A 145 -9.94 -15.38 -23.23
CA LEU A 145 -11.12 -14.54 -23.10
C LEU A 145 -10.74 -13.06 -23.10
N THR A 146 -9.79 -12.62 -22.28
CA THR A 146 -9.33 -11.23 -22.26
C THR A 146 -8.66 -10.85 -23.58
N ALA A 147 -7.78 -11.70 -24.12
CA ALA A 147 -7.06 -11.44 -25.36
C ALA A 147 -7.99 -11.28 -26.58
N SER A 148 -9.18 -11.86 -26.55
CA SER A 148 -10.19 -11.73 -27.62
C SER A 148 -11.09 -10.50 -27.50
N HIS A 149 -11.08 -9.78 -26.37
CA HIS A 149 -12.00 -8.66 -26.12
C HIS A 149 -11.27 -7.40 -25.65
N ARG A 150 -11.13 -6.41 -26.55
CA ARG A 150 -10.48 -5.11 -26.23
C ARG A 150 -11.13 -4.37 -25.06
N THR A 151 -12.45 -4.50 -24.91
CA THR A 151 -13.17 -3.88 -23.78
C THR A 151 -12.77 -4.53 -22.46
N LEU A 152 -12.60 -5.86 -22.41
CA LEU A 152 -12.11 -6.54 -21.22
C LEU A 152 -10.68 -6.09 -20.89
N GLN A 153 -9.79 -6.04 -21.88
CA GLN A 153 -8.41 -5.53 -21.70
C GLN A 153 -8.41 -4.14 -21.05
N PHE A 154 -9.19 -3.20 -21.60
CA PHE A 154 -9.25 -1.84 -21.06
C PHE A 154 -9.80 -1.80 -19.63
N LEU A 155 -10.88 -2.52 -19.35
CA LEU A 155 -11.50 -2.56 -18.03
C LEU A 155 -10.59 -3.22 -17.00
N GLU A 156 -9.98 -4.36 -17.36
CA GLU A 156 -9.08 -5.12 -16.50
C GLU A 156 -7.82 -4.33 -16.18
N THR A 157 -7.15 -3.77 -17.20
CA THR A 157 -5.97 -2.90 -17.00
C THR A 157 -6.30 -1.71 -16.09
N THR A 158 -7.46 -1.07 -16.29
CA THR A 158 -7.88 0.09 -15.48
C THR A 158 -8.15 -0.31 -14.04
N ALA A 159 -8.87 -1.42 -13.83
CA ALA A 159 -9.16 -1.94 -12.50
C ALA A 159 -7.87 -2.40 -11.79
N TYR A 160 -6.95 -3.05 -12.50
CA TYR A 160 -5.66 -3.49 -11.98
C TYR A 160 -4.80 -2.30 -11.51
N ARG A 161 -4.73 -1.22 -12.31
CA ARG A 161 -4.00 0.02 -11.95
C ARG A 161 -4.64 0.81 -10.82
N SER A 162 -5.85 0.47 -10.39
CA SER A 162 -6.52 1.14 -9.27
C SER A 162 -5.81 0.94 -7.92
N ILE A 163 -4.86 0.00 -7.84
CA ILE A 163 -3.97 -0.19 -6.69
C ILE A 163 -3.25 1.10 -6.27
N TYR A 164 -2.95 2.00 -7.20
CA TYR A 164 -2.27 3.26 -6.90
C TYR A 164 -3.22 4.36 -6.38
N VAL A 165 -4.46 4.39 -6.87
CA VAL A 165 -5.41 5.48 -6.60
C VAL A 165 -6.20 5.23 -5.31
N THR A 166 -6.62 3.99 -5.09
CA THR A 166 -7.42 3.58 -3.92
C THR A 166 -6.79 3.99 -2.57
N PRO A 167 -5.52 3.71 -2.27
CA PRO A 167 -4.90 4.08 -1.00
C PRO A 167 -4.81 5.60 -0.82
N ALA A 168 -4.55 6.37 -1.89
CA ALA A 168 -4.51 7.83 -1.83
C ALA A 168 -5.88 8.40 -1.43
N LEU A 169 -6.96 7.88 -1.98
CA LEU A 169 -8.33 8.26 -1.60
C LEU A 169 -8.62 7.93 -0.13
N LEU A 170 -8.28 6.72 0.33
CA LEU A 170 -8.48 6.30 1.72
C LEU A 170 -7.70 7.19 2.70
N LEU A 171 -6.43 7.45 2.41
CA LEU A 171 -5.56 8.30 3.23
C LEU A 171 -6.03 9.76 3.25
N TRP A 172 -6.56 10.26 2.13
CA TRP A 172 -7.17 11.59 2.06
C TRP A 172 -8.41 11.68 2.96
N CYS A 173 -9.29 10.69 2.90
CA CYS A 173 -10.47 10.64 3.78
C CYS A 173 -10.09 10.61 5.26
N MET A 174 -9.09 9.80 5.64
CA MET A 174 -8.61 9.74 7.03
C MET A 174 -7.97 11.06 7.47
N ALA A 175 -7.18 11.71 6.60
CA ALA A 175 -6.60 13.02 6.88
C ALA A 175 -7.69 14.09 7.08
N ARG A 176 -8.71 14.10 6.21
CA ARG A 176 -9.87 15.01 6.33
C ARG A 176 -10.68 14.78 7.60
N ALA A 177 -10.81 13.54 8.03
CA ALA A 177 -11.54 13.17 9.24
C ALA A 177 -10.71 13.35 10.52
N GLY A 178 -9.43 13.72 10.43
CA GLY A 178 -8.54 13.83 11.59
C GLY A 178 -8.17 12.48 12.22
N GLU A 179 -8.44 11.36 11.54
CA GLU A 179 -8.30 10.00 12.07
C GLU A 179 -6.86 9.47 11.95
N GLN A 180 -5.91 10.17 12.58
CA GLN A 180 -4.48 9.88 12.41
C GLN A 180 -4.13 8.43 12.78
N GLU A 181 -4.68 7.91 13.88
CA GLU A 181 -4.44 6.54 14.34
C GLU A 181 -4.85 5.50 13.28
N ARG A 182 -5.98 5.72 12.60
CA ARG A 182 -6.45 4.84 11.53
C ARG A 182 -5.51 4.88 10.32
N ALA A 183 -5.03 6.07 9.95
CA ALA A 183 -4.07 6.23 8.85
C ALA A 183 -2.74 5.50 9.15
N TRP A 184 -2.16 5.71 10.35
CA TRP A 184 -0.94 5.02 10.76
C TRP A 184 -1.10 3.50 10.79
N ARG A 185 -2.23 2.99 11.29
CA ARG A 185 -2.51 1.55 11.28
C ARG A 185 -2.66 1.00 9.87
N PHE A 186 -3.36 1.70 8.99
CA PHE A 186 -3.51 1.28 7.60
C PHE A 186 -2.14 1.18 6.92
N ILE A 187 -1.31 2.22 7.02
CA ILE A 187 0.04 2.27 6.45
C ILE A 187 0.91 1.14 7.02
N ALA A 188 0.91 0.95 8.34
CA ALA A 188 1.69 -0.11 8.98
C ALA A 188 1.20 -1.52 8.61
N THR A 189 -0.11 -1.71 8.44
CA THR A 189 -0.67 -3.00 8.00
C THR A 189 -0.28 -3.30 6.55
N PHE A 190 -0.32 -2.30 5.68
CA PHE A 190 0.11 -2.42 4.29
C PHE A 190 1.60 -2.76 4.18
N TRP A 191 2.45 -2.08 4.94
CA TRP A 191 3.88 -2.42 5.05
C TRP A 191 4.08 -3.86 5.55
N LEU A 192 3.36 -4.27 6.59
CA LEU A 192 3.48 -5.62 7.13
C LEU A 192 3.08 -6.68 6.11
N ALA A 193 1.99 -6.46 5.36
CA ALA A 193 1.59 -7.34 4.28
C ALA A 193 2.65 -7.43 3.18
N ALA A 194 3.30 -6.32 2.82
CA ALA A 194 4.39 -6.32 1.85
C ALA A 194 5.60 -7.13 2.34
N VAL A 195 5.99 -6.98 3.61
CA VAL A 195 7.07 -7.76 4.23
C VAL A 195 6.74 -9.26 4.23
N ILE A 196 5.54 -9.65 4.67
CA ILE A 196 5.11 -11.05 4.68
C ILE A 196 5.10 -11.61 3.25
N THR A 197 4.62 -10.84 2.28
CA THR A 197 4.61 -11.23 0.87
C THR A 197 6.03 -11.50 0.37
N LEU A 198 6.99 -10.62 0.65
CA LEU A 198 8.39 -10.79 0.22
C LEU A 198 9.06 -12.01 0.90
N ILE A 199 8.75 -12.25 2.18
CA ILE A 199 9.22 -13.45 2.89
C ILE A 199 8.68 -14.71 2.23
N LEU A 200 7.39 -14.75 1.89
CA LEU A 200 6.81 -15.92 1.24
C LEU A 200 7.31 -16.08 -0.20
N PHE A 201 7.45 -14.98 -0.94
CA PHE A 201 8.02 -14.98 -2.28
C PHE A 201 9.43 -15.57 -2.32
N SER A 202 10.27 -15.33 -1.30
CA SER A 202 11.60 -15.93 -1.26
C SER A 202 11.59 -17.46 -1.11
N LEU A 203 10.49 -18.03 -0.59
CA LEU A 203 10.30 -19.47 -0.41
C LEU A 203 9.62 -20.12 -1.62
N MET A 204 8.88 -19.35 -2.42
CA MET A 204 8.13 -19.84 -3.58
C MET A 204 8.25 -18.87 -4.77
N PRO A 205 9.47 -18.55 -5.25
CA PRO A 205 9.62 -17.68 -6.40
C PRO A 205 8.88 -18.28 -7.61
N ALA A 206 8.18 -17.45 -8.37
CA ALA A 206 7.45 -17.87 -9.56
C ALA A 206 7.58 -16.82 -10.65
N VAL A 207 7.63 -17.25 -11.91
CA VAL A 207 7.64 -16.33 -13.07
C VAL A 207 6.23 -15.86 -13.44
N GLY A 208 5.22 -16.66 -13.13
CA GLY A 208 3.82 -16.37 -13.43
C GLY A 208 3.26 -17.25 -14.56
N PRO A 209 1.93 -17.46 -14.57
CA PRO A 209 1.23 -18.36 -15.48
C PRO A 209 1.31 -17.95 -16.94
N PHE A 210 1.43 -16.65 -17.27
CA PHE A 210 1.63 -16.26 -18.67
C PHE A 210 2.97 -16.81 -19.18
N SER A 211 4.09 -16.42 -18.54
CA SER A 211 5.43 -16.91 -18.85
C SER A 211 5.55 -18.44 -18.78
N TYR A 212 4.82 -19.09 -17.86
CA TYR A 212 4.91 -20.54 -17.64
C TYR A 212 4.01 -21.38 -18.58
N LEU A 213 2.82 -20.92 -18.95
CA LEU A 213 1.83 -21.71 -19.69
C LEU A 213 1.68 -21.28 -21.15
N TRP A 214 1.87 -19.99 -21.47
CA TRP A 214 1.59 -19.46 -22.80
C TRP A 214 2.81 -19.57 -23.73
N HIS A 215 2.68 -20.38 -24.78
CA HIS A 215 3.76 -20.66 -25.76
C HIS A 215 3.33 -20.40 -27.21
N GLU A 216 2.19 -19.74 -27.40
CA GLU A 216 1.65 -19.33 -28.70
C GLU A 216 2.04 -17.88 -29.03
N PRO A 217 1.86 -17.39 -30.27
CA PRO A 217 2.02 -15.97 -30.58
C PRO A 217 1.21 -15.07 -29.65
N ILE A 218 1.87 -14.05 -29.09
CA ILE A 218 1.27 -13.13 -28.12
C ILE A 218 0.24 -12.24 -28.82
N ARG A 219 -1.03 -12.36 -28.42
CA ARG A 219 -2.14 -11.56 -28.97
C ARG A 219 -2.46 -10.33 -28.10
N TYR A 220 -2.17 -10.47 -26.81
CA TYR A 220 -2.34 -9.44 -25.79
C TYR A 220 -1.23 -9.59 -24.77
N MET A 221 -0.64 -8.47 -24.37
CA MET A 221 0.42 -8.43 -23.36
C MET A 221 -0.15 -7.89 -22.05
N PRO A 222 -0.27 -8.71 -21.00
CA PRO A 222 -0.68 -8.25 -19.67
C PRO A 222 0.25 -7.20 -19.06
N GLU A 223 -0.28 -6.35 -18.17
CA GLU A 223 0.48 -5.27 -17.52
C GLU A 223 1.76 -5.77 -16.81
N SER A 224 1.68 -6.85 -16.02
CA SER A 224 2.83 -7.41 -15.28
C SER A 224 3.84 -8.11 -16.20
N GLU A 225 3.38 -8.72 -17.29
CA GLU A 225 4.22 -9.55 -18.18
C GLU A 225 5.19 -8.73 -19.02
N LEU A 226 4.90 -7.44 -19.25
CA LEU A 226 5.76 -6.50 -19.98
C LEU A 226 7.23 -6.51 -19.52
N TRP A 227 7.50 -6.97 -18.28
CA TRP A 227 8.82 -6.91 -17.65
C TRP A 227 9.28 -8.22 -16.99
N GLN A 228 8.35 -9.08 -16.56
CA GLN A 228 8.66 -10.22 -15.68
C GLN A 228 9.45 -11.35 -16.37
N GLN A 229 9.10 -11.72 -17.61
CA GLN A 229 9.68 -12.88 -18.31
C GLN A 229 11.21 -12.84 -18.40
N GLY A 230 11.77 -11.65 -18.68
CA GLY A 230 13.21 -11.48 -18.86
C GLY A 230 13.97 -11.09 -17.60
N LEU A 231 13.29 -10.46 -16.63
CA LEU A 231 13.96 -9.79 -15.52
C LEU A 231 14.46 -10.75 -14.45
N ILE A 232 13.67 -11.73 -14.01
CA ILE A 232 14.12 -12.68 -12.97
C ILE A 232 15.34 -13.49 -13.44
N PRO A 233 15.36 -14.09 -14.64
CA PRO A 233 16.56 -14.75 -15.16
C PRO A 233 17.76 -13.79 -15.24
N ALA A 234 17.57 -12.57 -15.76
CA ALA A 234 18.64 -11.59 -15.89
C ALA A 234 19.23 -11.14 -14.54
N LEU A 235 18.40 -11.04 -13.50
CA LEU A 235 18.84 -10.78 -12.13
C LEU A 235 19.70 -11.92 -11.58
N ARG A 236 19.29 -13.18 -11.81
CA ARG A 236 20.02 -14.38 -11.35
C ARG A 236 21.34 -14.61 -12.09
N THR A 237 21.46 -14.14 -13.33
CA THR A 237 22.72 -14.20 -14.09
C THR A 237 23.61 -12.97 -13.90
N HIS A 238 23.25 -12.05 -12.99
CA HIS A 238 23.92 -10.76 -12.82
C HIS A 238 24.06 -9.97 -14.14
N ALA A 239 23.08 -10.06 -15.04
CA ALA A 239 23.04 -9.25 -16.26
C ALA A 239 22.48 -7.83 -16.00
N VAL A 240 21.84 -7.65 -14.84
CA VAL A 240 21.28 -6.37 -14.38
C VAL A 240 21.95 -6.01 -13.06
N HIS A 241 22.58 -4.83 -13.00
CA HIS A 241 23.21 -4.31 -11.78
C HIS A 241 22.60 -2.99 -11.31
N ALA A 242 21.91 -2.25 -12.18
CA ALA A 242 21.31 -0.95 -11.87
C ALA A 242 19.78 -1.03 -11.90
N ILE A 243 19.14 -0.55 -10.85
CA ILE A 243 17.69 -0.44 -10.73
C ILE A 243 17.28 1.01 -11.03
N ASP A 244 16.54 1.19 -12.10
CA ASP A 244 15.86 2.45 -12.43
C ASP A 244 14.51 2.51 -11.70
N LEU A 245 14.35 3.47 -10.78
CA LEU A 245 13.10 3.66 -10.03
C LEU A 245 11.89 4.01 -10.92
N GLY A 246 12.11 4.54 -12.12
CA GLY A 246 11.08 4.86 -13.11
C GLY A 246 10.55 3.65 -13.85
N GLN A 247 11.34 2.57 -13.88
CA GLN A 247 10.96 1.27 -14.43
C GLN A 247 10.72 0.23 -13.33
N LEU A 248 10.64 0.67 -12.07
CA LEU A 248 10.46 -0.23 -10.94
C LEU A 248 9.06 -0.84 -10.96
N ARG A 249 8.99 -2.17 -10.97
CA ARG A 249 7.74 -2.94 -10.96
C ARG A 249 7.80 -4.02 -9.90
N GLY A 250 6.66 -4.36 -9.30
CA GLY A 250 6.58 -5.53 -8.43
C GLY A 250 6.70 -6.81 -9.27
N ILE A 251 7.77 -7.58 -9.09
CA ILE A 251 7.98 -8.85 -9.82
C ILE A 251 7.54 -10.08 -9.01
N VAL A 252 6.82 -9.87 -7.92
CA VAL A 252 6.30 -10.94 -7.08
C VAL A 252 5.06 -11.55 -7.72
N SER A 253 5.19 -12.76 -8.26
CA SER A 253 4.03 -13.54 -8.72
C SER A 253 3.33 -14.24 -7.54
N ALA A 254 4.04 -14.97 -6.67
CA ALA A 254 3.42 -15.68 -5.55
C ALA A 254 4.03 -15.31 -4.19
N PRO A 255 3.23 -14.99 -3.15
CA PRO A 255 1.78 -14.78 -3.16
C PRO A 255 1.37 -13.41 -3.75
N SER A 256 0.12 -13.28 -4.22
CA SER A 256 -0.36 -12.05 -4.86
C SER A 256 -0.47 -10.86 -3.88
N PHE A 257 0.40 -9.86 -4.06
CA PHE A 257 0.30 -8.62 -3.30
C PHE A 257 -0.93 -7.78 -3.68
N HIS A 258 -1.36 -7.82 -4.95
CA HIS A 258 -2.60 -7.16 -5.38
C HIS A 258 -3.80 -7.69 -4.61
N THR A 259 -3.84 -9.01 -4.38
CA THR A 259 -4.90 -9.61 -3.56
C THR A 259 -4.82 -9.14 -2.12
N ALA A 260 -3.62 -9.13 -1.53
CA ALA A 260 -3.44 -8.62 -0.18
C ALA A 260 -3.88 -7.15 -0.06
N ALA A 261 -3.45 -6.30 -0.99
CA ALA A 261 -3.81 -4.88 -1.05
C ALA A 261 -5.33 -4.67 -1.20
N ALA A 262 -5.99 -5.41 -2.09
CA ALA A 262 -7.44 -5.34 -2.29
C ALA A 262 -8.21 -5.55 -0.98
N VAL A 263 -7.85 -6.59 -0.23
CA VAL A 263 -8.48 -6.96 1.04
C VAL A 263 -8.25 -5.87 2.09
N LEU A 264 -7.02 -5.34 2.18
CA LEU A 264 -6.71 -4.23 3.09
C LEU A 264 -7.47 -2.95 2.73
N TYR A 265 -7.63 -2.65 1.45
CA TYR A 265 -8.37 -1.48 0.97
C TYR A 265 -9.86 -1.61 1.27
N ILE A 266 -10.44 -2.79 1.04
CA ILE A 266 -11.82 -3.10 1.41
C ILE A 266 -12.01 -2.93 2.93
N ALA A 267 -11.14 -3.53 3.74
CA ALA A 267 -11.22 -3.43 5.20
C ALA A 267 -11.13 -1.97 5.69
N ALA A 268 -10.22 -1.17 5.12
CA ALA A 268 -10.06 0.24 5.46
C ALA A 268 -11.25 1.10 5.00
N GLY A 269 -11.73 0.88 3.78
CA GLY A 269 -12.84 1.61 3.16
C GLY A 269 -14.21 1.25 3.74
N TRP A 270 -14.38 0.05 4.32
CA TRP A 270 -15.64 -0.40 4.91
C TRP A 270 -16.17 0.53 6.01
N ARG A 271 -15.27 1.19 6.73
CA ARG A 271 -15.58 2.16 7.79
C ARG A 271 -15.92 3.57 7.28
N ILE A 272 -15.86 3.80 5.97
CA ILE A 272 -16.20 5.08 5.34
C ILE A 272 -17.52 4.87 4.58
N ALA A 273 -18.65 5.24 5.19
CA ALA A 273 -19.98 4.89 4.67
C ALA A 273 -20.20 5.27 3.20
N ALA A 274 -19.77 6.46 2.79
CA ALA A 274 -19.89 6.94 1.41
C ALA A 274 -19.01 6.18 0.40
N LEU A 275 -17.92 5.55 0.85
CA LEU A 275 -16.97 4.84 -0.01
C LEU A 275 -17.08 3.31 0.08
N ARG A 276 -17.88 2.77 1.00
CA ARG A 276 -17.96 1.32 1.27
C ARG A 276 -18.17 0.50 0.01
N TRP A 277 -19.26 0.74 -0.71
CA TRP A 277 -19.60 -0.03 -1.91
C TRP A 277 -18.72 0.30 -3.12
N PRO A 278 -18.39 1.58 -3.41
CA PRO A 278 -17.42 1.91 -4.47
C PRO A 278 -16.06 1.22 -4.29
N ILE A 279 -15.52 1.20 -3.07
CA ILE A 279 -14.23 0.55 -2.78
C ILE A 279 -14.36 -0.96 -2.94
N VAL A 280 -15.43 -1.59 -2.45
CA VAL A 280 -15.67 -3.02 -2.64
C VAL A 280 -15.75 -3.38 -4.11
N ALA A 281 -16.54 -2.64 -4.89
CA ALA A 281 -16.71 -2.89 -6.32
C ALA A 281 -15.38 -2.73 -7.09
N LEU A 282 -14.64 -1.65 -6.84
CA LEU A 282 -13.36 -1.39 -7.52
C LEU A 282 -12.31 -2.45 -7.19
N ASN A 283 -12.22 -2.87 -5.92
CA ASN A 283 -11.25 -3.88 -5.50
C ASN A 283 -11.66 -5.30 -5.93
N ALA A 284 -12.96 -5.60 -6.00
CA ALA A 284 -13.43 -6.84 -6.61
C ALA A 284 -13.09 -6.90 -8.11
N ALA A 285 -13.25 -5.78 -8.83
CA ALA A 285 -12.82 -5.68 -10.22
C ALA A 285 -11.29 -5.86 -10.36
N MET A 286 -10.50 -5.24 -9.46
CA MET A 286 -9.04 -5.45 -9.41
C MET A 286 -8.70 -6.93 -9.21
N LEU A 287 -9.36 -7.62 -8.27
CA LEU A 287 -9.18 -9.06 -8.04
C LEU A 287 -9.53 -9.89 -9.27
N LEU A 288 -10.64 -9.60 -9.96
CA LEU A 288 -11.01 -10.30 -11.19
C LEU A 288 -10.02 -10.07 -12.34
N SER A 289 -9.36 -8.91 -12.36
CA SER A 289 -8.34 -8.56 -13.35
C SER A 289 -6.98 -9.18 -13.04
N THR A 290 -6.74 -9.53 -11.78
CA THR A 290 -5.44 -9.96 -11.24
C THR A 290 -4.87 -11.22 -11.94
N PRO A 291 -5.66 -12.28 -12.25
CA PRO A 291 -5.12 -13.45 -12.93
C PRO A 291 -4.45 -13.11 -14.26
N VAL A 292 -5.09 -12.31 -15.09
CA VAL A 292 -4.58 -11.96 -16.43
C VAL A 292 -3.57 -10.83 -16.33
N GLU A 293 -4.00 -9.64 -15.91
CA GLU A 293 -3.15 -8.43 -15.90
C GLU A 293 -1.94 -8.55 -15.00
N GLY A 294 -2.13 -9.22 -13.87
CA GLY A 294 -1.09 -9.42 -12.89
C GLY A 294 -0.31 -10.71 -13.03
N THR A 295 -0.66 -11.55 -14.02
CA THR A 295 -0.04 -12.86 -14.24
C THR A 295 0.02 -13.66 -12.93
N HIS A 296 -1.17 -13.94 -12.39
CA HIS A 296 -1.34 -14.62 -11.11
C HIS A 296 -2.09 -15.95 -11.25
N TYR A 297 -1.60 -16.96 -10.54
CA TYR A 297 -2.32 -18.20 -10.30
C TYR A 297 -3.46 -17.97 -9.30
N LEU A 298 -4.55 -18.72 -9.39
CA LEU A 298 -5.65 -18.60 -8.41
C LEU A 298 -5.16 -18.92 -6.98
N ILE A 299 -4.33 -19.95 -6.81
CA ILE A 299 -3.78 -20.32 -5.51
C ILE A 299 -2.94 -19.21 -4.90
N ASP A 300 -2.18 -18.46 -5.70
CA ASP A 300 -1.37 -17.36 -5.18
C ASP A 300 -2.21 -16.18 -4.68
N MET A 301 -3.41 -16.00 -5.24
CA MET A 301 -4.40 -15.04 -4.77
C MET A 301 -4.99 -15.49 -3.44
N ILE A 302 -5.30 -16.78 -3.29
CA ILE A 302 -5.75 -17.36 -2.01
C ILE A 302 -4.68 -17.15 -0.93
N LEU A 303 -3.39 -17.37 -1.26
CA LEU A 303 -2.29 -17.07 -0.36
C LEU A 303 -2.19 -15.56 -0.04
N GLY A 304 -2.41 -14.69 -1.03
CA GLY A 304 -2.48 -13.24 -0.85
C GLY A 304 -3.59 -12.79 0.10
N LEU A 305 -4.77 -13.44 0.05
CA LEU A 305 -5.82 -13.26 1.05
C LEU A 305 -5.33 -13.66 2.44
N GLY A 306 -4.65 -14.81 2.56
CA GLY A 306 -4.01 -15.25 3.81
C GLY A 306 -3.01 -14.23 4.36
N VAL A 307 -2.19 -13.62 3.50
CA VAL A 307 -1.26 -12.54 3.88
C VAL A 307 -2.01 -11.34 4.47
N ALA A 308 -3.07 -10.85 3.81
CA ALA A 308 -3.85 -9.72 4.30
C ALA A 308 -4.51 -10.01 5.65
N LEU A 309 -5.13 -11.19 5.80
CA LEU A 309 -5.77 -11.59 7.06
C LEU A 309 -4.74 -11.69 8.20
N THR A 310 -3.56 -12.22 7.92
CA THR A 310 -2.45 -12.31 8.89
C THR A 310 -2.00 -10.90 9.30
N ALA A 311 -1.77 -9.99 8.35
CA ALA A 311 -1.36 -8.63 8.65
C ALA A 311 -2.41 -7.88 9.48
N LEU A 312 -3.70 -8.03 9.15
CA LEU A 312 -4.82 -7.46 9.91
C LEU A 312 -4.88 -8.01 11.34
N ALA A 313 -4.74 -9.32 11.50
CA ALA A 313 -4.77 -9.98 12.81
C ALA A 313 -3.60 -9.51 13.69
N LEU A 314 -2.38 -9.47 13.15
CA LEU A 314 -1.20 -8.97 13.86
C LEU A 314 -1.35 -7.51 14.26
N MET A 315 -1.92 -6.67 13.39
CA MET A 315 -2.20 -5.27 13.73
C MET A 315 -3.25 -5.11 14.83
N ASP A 316 -4.29 -5.96 14.84
CA ASP A 316 -5.28 -5.93 15.92
C ASP A 316 -4.70 -6.42 17.25
N ILE A 317 -3.86 -7.45 17.24
CA ILE A 317 -3.11 -7.90 18.42
C ILE A 317 -2.23 -6.77 18.96
N HIS A 318 -1.48 -6.09 18.07
CA HIS A 318 -0.66 -4.94 18.44
C HIS A 318 -1.48 -3.84 19.11
N ARG A 319 -2.63 -3.48 18.51
CA ARG A 319 -3.57 -2.50 19.06
C ARG A 319 -4.03 -2.86 20.46
N ARG A 320 -4.45 -4.11 20.68
CA ARG A 320 -4.94 -4.57 22.00
C ARG A 320 -3.83 -4.49 23.05
N ARG A 321 -2.60 -4.88 22.72
CA ARG A 321 -1.45 -4.82 23.64
C ARG A 321 -1.09 -3.39 24.05
N CYS A 322 -1.08 -2.45 23.11
CA CYS A 322 -0.83 -1.04 23.43
C CYS A 322 -1.95 -0.47 24.33
N ALA A 323 -3.21 -0.84 24.10
CA ALA A 323 -4.33 -0.37 24.92
C ALA A 323 -4.25 -0.85 26.38
N VAL A 324 -3.78 -2.09 26.61
CA VAL A 324 -3.55 -2.61 27.98
C VAL A 324 -2.39 -1.89 28.66
N SER A 325 -1.29 -1.65 27.94
CA SER A 325 -0.13 -0.93 28.49
C SER A 325 -0.42 0.54 28.85
N ASP A 326 -1.41 1.16 28.21
CA ASP A 326 -1.82 2.53 28.51
C ASP A 326 -2.77 2.63 29.73
N GLN A 327 -3.26 1.49 30.23
CA GLN A 327 -4.17 1.38 31.37
C GLN A 327 -3.47 0.91 32.67
N ALA A 328 -2.26 0.36 32.55
CA ALA A 328 -1.42 -0.09 33.66
C ALA A 328 -0.45 1.01 34.10
#